data_AF-A0A2G9UNH2-F1
#
_entry.id   AF-A0A2G9UNH2-F1
#
_cell.length_a   1.000
_cell.length_b   1.000
_cell.length_c   1.000
_cell.angle_alpha   90.00
_cell.angle_beta   90.00
_cell.angle_gamma   90.00
#
_symmetry.space_group_name_H-M   'P 1'
#
loop_
_entity.id
_entity.type
_entity.pdbx_description
1 polymer ?
#
loop_
_entity_poly.entity_id
_entity_poly.type
_entity_poly.pdbx_seq_one_letter_code
_entity_poly.pdbx_strand_id
1 'polypeptide(L)'
;MISGALHVAVNEINANPDLLPNHRLNYIFDNTCGKERQSTQYFMDHWKMGARVFIGPEMNCRTEATMAAAQNLPIISYKCKDQTVSDKKK
;
A
#
# COMPACT_ATOMS: atom_id res chain seq x y z
N MET A 1 8.41 13.09 -4.45
CA MET A 1 8.06 12.07 -5.45
C MET A 1 8.27 10.70 -4.83
N ILE A 2 7.21 9.95 -4.54
CA ILE A 2 7.31 8.61 -3.95
C ILE A 2 7.17 7.52 -5.02
N SER A 3 6.37 7.77 -6.07
CA SER A 3 6.20 6.83 -7.19
C SER A 3 7.52 6.46 -7.87
N GLY A 4 8.45 7.42 -8.03
CA GLY A 4 9.78 7.15 -8.59
C GLY A 4 10.65 6.24 -7.72
N ALA A 5 10.63 6.42 -6.40
CA ALA A 5 11.38 5.57 -5.48
C ALA A 5 10.83 4.14 -5.46
N LEU A 6 9.49 3.99 -5.46
CA LEU A 6 8.86 2.67 -5.51
C LEU A 6 9.19 1.92 -6.81
N HIS A 7 9.18 2.62 -7.95
CA HIS A 7 9.56 2.05 -9.25
C HIS A 7 11.00 1.51 -9.23
N VAL A 8 11.95 2.31 -8.72
CA VAL A 8 13.35 1.88 -8.60
C VAL A 8 13.48 0.66 -7.68
N ALA A 9 12.84 0.68 -6.51
CA ALA A 9 12.89 -0.42 -5.56
C ALA A 9 12.33 -1.73 -6.13
N VAL A 10 11.19 -1.67 -6.84
CA VAL A 10 10.61 -2.86 -7.49
C VAL A 10 11.54 -3.41 -8.57
N ASN A 11 12.18 -2.54 -9.35
CA ASN A 11 13.13 -2.96 -10.39
C ASN A 11 14.37 -3.62 -9.79
N GLU A 12 14.94 -3.06 -8.72
CA GLU A 12 16.10 -3.63 -8.03
C GLU A 12 15.78 -5.01 -7.42
N ILE A 13 14.62 -5.14 -6.76
CA ILE A 13 14.19 -6.42 -6.19
C ILE A 13 13.99 -7.47 -7.29
N ASN A 14 13.32 -7.11 -8.38
CA ASN A 14 13.07 -8.04 -9.49
C ASN A 14 14.34 -8.40 -10.28
N ALA A 15 15.37 -7.56 -10.25
CA ALA A 15 16.64 -7.81 -10.92
C ALA A 15 17.56 -8.75 -10.11
N ASN A 16 17.33 -8.90 -8.80
CA ASN A 16 18.12 -9.77 -7.94
C ASN A 16 17.44 -11.14 -7.75
N PRO A 17 17.98 -12.22 -8.34
CA PRO A 17 17.37 -13.56 -8.25
C PRO A 17 17.43 -14.16 -6.83
N ASP A 18 18.29 -13.65 -5.94
CA ASP A 18 18.49 -14.20 -4.59
C ASP A 18 17.43 -13.71 -3.58
N LEU A 19 16.74 -12.59 -3.87
CA LEU A 19 15.75 -12.02 -2.94
C LEU A 19 14.40 -12.73 -3.02
N LEU A 20 13.87 -12.92 -4.22
CA LEU A 20 12.54 -13.49 -4.48
C LEU A 20 12.62 -14.51 -5.61
N PRO A 21 13.23 -15.68 -5.39
CA PRO A 21 13.37 -16.69 -6.44
C PRO A 21 11.98 -17.13 -6.94
N ASN A 22 11.85 -17.26 -8.25
CA ASN A 22 10.62 -17.64 -8.97
C ASN A 22 9.43 -16.67 -8.80
N HIS A 23 9.64 -15.48 -8.25
CA HIS A 23 8.59 -14.48 -8.07
C HIS A 23 9.01 -13.14 -8.68
N ARG A 24 8.03 -12.36 -9.11
CA ARG A 24 8.23 -10.98 -9.57
C ARG A 24 7.17 -10.09 -8.95
N LEU A 25 7.62 -8.95 -8.44
CA LEU A 25 6.76 -7.92 -7.91
C LEU A 25 6.20 -7.08 -9.05
N ASN A 26 4.88 -6.91 -9.07
CA ASN A 26 4.18 -5.95 -9.89
C ASN A 26 3.38 -5.03 -8.97
N TYR A 27 3.16 -3.78 -9.38
CA TYR A 27 2.38 -2.83 -8.60
C TYR A 27 1.42 -2.05 -9.49
N ILE A 28 0.34 -1.57 -8.88
CA ILE A 28 -0.64 -0.66 -9.45
C ILE A 28 -0.59 0.61 -8.60
N PHE A 29 -0.75 1.77 -9.21
CA PHE A 29 -0.69 3.04 -8.50
C PHE A 29 -1.69 4.04 -9.07
N ASP A 30 -2.38 4.75 -8.18
CA ASP A 30 -3.25 5.86 -8.51
C ASP A 30 -3.03 7.04 -7.56
N ASN A 31 -3.11 8.27 -8.09
CA ASN A 31 -2.92 9.48 -7.31
C ASN A 31 -4.22 9.89 -6.62
N THR A 32 -4.27 9.74 -5.28
CA THR A 32 -5.42 10.14 -4.45
C THR A 32 -5.58 11.64 -4.28
N CYS A 33 -4.57 12.44 -4.66
CA CYS A 33 -4.50 13.89 -4.44
C CYS A 33 -4.74 14.30 -2.96
N GLY A 34 -4.45 13.39 -2.02
CA GLY A 34 -4.70 13.59 -0.59
C GLY A 34 -6.18 13.52 -0.18
N LYS A 35 -7.09 13.11 -1.08
CA LYS A 35 -8.53 12.98 -0.81
C LYS A 35 -8.86 11.59 -0.31
N GLU A 36 -9.32 11.48 0.92
CA GLU A 36 -9.64 10.20 1.58
C GLU A 36 -10.71 9.39 0.85
N ARG A 37 -11.74 10.04 0.29
CA ARG A 37 -12.76 9.36 -0.53
C ARG A 37 -12.17 8.72 -1.79
N GLN A 38 -11.19 9.35 -2.44
CA GLN A 38 -10.52 8.76 -3.60
C GLN A 38 -9.60 7.62 -3.17
N SER A 39 -8.91 7.78 -2.04
CA SER A 39 -8.04 6.76 -1.47
C SER A 39 -8.80 5.47 -1.15
N THR A 40 -9.96 5.57 -0.49
CA THR A 40 -10.83 4.41 -0.21
C THR A 40 -11.40 3.77 -1.48
N GLN A 41 -11.75 4.57 -2.49
CA GLN A 41 -12.23 4.05 -3.77
C GLN A 41 -11.13 3.27 -4.50
N TYR A 42 -9.93 3.86 -4.65
CA TYR A 42 -8.80 3.17 -5.29
C TYR A 42 -8.33 1.94 -4.51
N PHE A 43 -8.37 1.98 -3.18
CA PHE A 43 -8.10 0.78 -2.37
C PHE A 43 -9.01 -0.39 -2.78
N MET A 44 -10.32 -0.15 -2.88
CA MET A 44 -11.28 -1.19 -3.27
C MET A 44 -11.10 -1.63 -4.72
N ASP A 45 -10.80 -0.70 -5.62
CA ASP A 45 -10.59 -1.01 -7.03
C ASP A 45 -9.32 -1.86 -7.21
N HIS A 46 -8.21 -1.48 -6.57
CA HIS A 46 -6.96 -2.27 -6.58
C HIS A 46 -7.13 -3.63 -5.94
N TRP A 47 -7.88 -3.71 -4.83
CA TRP A 47 -8.20 -4.98 -4.20
C TRP A 47 -8.97 -5.92 -5.14
N LYS A 48 -9.98 -5.39 -5.85
CA LYS A 48 -10.72 -6.13 -6.88
C LYS A 48 -9.84 -6.56 -8.06
N MET A 49 -8.84 -5.74 -8.43
CA MET A 49 -7.85 -6.07 -9.45
C MET A 49 -6.84 -7.14 -8.99
N GLY A 50 -6.91 -7.58 -7.73
CA GLY A 50 -6.08 -8.66 -7.19
C GLY A 50 -4.88 -8.20 -6.37
N ALA A 51 -4.80 -6.92 -6.00
CA ALA A 51 -3.77 -6.45 -5.07
C ALA A 51 -3.87 -7.20 -3.73
N ARG A 52 -2.72 -7.73 -3.27
CA ARG A 52 -2.62 -8.53 -2.03
C ARG A 52 -1.91 -7.81 -0.88
N VAL A 53 -1.18 -6.74 -1.19
CA VAL A 53 -0.43 -5.93 -0.23
C VAL A 53 -0.59 -4.47 -0.63
N PHE A 54 -0.74 -3.59 0.35
CA PHE A 54 -0.88 -2.15 0.12
C PHE A 54 0.29 -1.38 0.73
N ILE A 55 0.88 -0.46 -0.05
CA ILE A 55 1.90 0.48 0.42
C ILE A 55 1.32 1.89 0.34
N GLY A 56 1.19 2.56 1.49
CA GLY A 56 0.39 3.76 1.69
C GLY A 56 -0.79 3.49 2.65
N PRO A 57 -1.72 4.45 2.81
CA PRO A 57 -1.70 5.82 2.25
C PRO A 57 -0.74 6.77 3.02
N GLU A 58 -0.61 8.01 2.56
CA GLU A 58 0.30 8.99 3.16
C GLU A 58 -0.22 9.63 4.45
N MET A 59 -1.30 10.42 4.41
CA MET A 59 -1.62 11.32 5.54
C MET A 59 -2.56 10.68 6.57
N ASN A 60 -3.76 10.33 6.12
CA ASN A 60 -4.76 9.62 6.91
C ASN A 60 -4.68 8.17 6.46
N CYS A 61 -4.47 7.24 7.39
CA CYS A 61 -4.38 5.82 7.07
C CYS A 61 -5.37 4.94 7.83
N ARG A 62 -6.12 5.52 8.78
CA ARG A 62 -7.03 4.75 9.63
C ARG A 62 -8.09 4.02 8.84
N THR A 63 -8.69 4.67 7.84
CA THR A 63 -9.77 4.10 7.04
C THR A 63 -9.26 2.91 6.21
N GLU A 64 -8.17 3.10 5.47
CA GLU A 64 -7.54 2.05 4.66
C GLU A 64 -6.97 0.93 5.52
N ALA A 65 -6.41 1.24 6.70
CA ALA A 65 -5.95 0.24 7.65
C ALA A 65 -7.11 -0.63 8.18
N THR A 66 -8.25 0.00 8.49
CA THR A 66 -9.47 -0.72 8.90
C THR A 66 -10.00 -1.61 7.78
N MET A 67 -10.01 -1.10 6.54
CA MET A 67 -10.39 -1.88 5.36
C MET A 67 -9.45 -3.06 5.11
N ALA A 68 -8.14 -2.85 5.23
CA ALA A 68 -7.14 -3.89 5.10
C ALA A 68 -7.30 -4.98 6.18
N ALA A 69 -7.49 -4.58 7.45
CA ALA A 69 -7.75 -5.50 8.55
C ALA A 69 -9.01 -6.34 8.32
N ALA A 70 -10.10 -5.72 7.86
CA ALA A 70 -11.35 -6.42 7.56
C ALA A 70 -11.21 -7.47 6.44
N GLN A 71 -10.27 -7.29 5.53
CA GLN A 71 -9.99 -8.22 4.43
C GLN A 71 -8.77 -9.12 4.69
N ASN A 72 -8.19 -9.06 5.89
CA ASN A 72 -6.95 -9.76 6.25
C ASN A 72 -5.79 -9.47 5.27
N LEU A 73 -5.62 -8.20 4.89
CA LEU A 73 -4.59 -7.73 3.96
C LEU A 73 -3.49 -6.97 4.72
N PRO A 74 -2.21 -7.23 4.42
CA PRO A 74 -1.11 -6.42 4.94
C PRO A 74 -1.11 -5.02 4.30
N ILE A 75 -0.84 -4.01 5.13
CA ILE A 75 -0.72 -2.61 4.72
C ILE A 75 0.48 -1.96 5.40
N ILE A 76 1.27 -1.19 4.65
CA ILE A 76 2.46 -0.48 5.15
C ILE A 76 2.34 1.00 4.76
N SER A 77 2.07 1.87 5.72
CA SER A 77 2.11 3.33 5.50
C SER A 77 3.52 3.87 5.71
N TYR A 78 4.00 4.73 4.82
CA TYR A 78 5.34 5.34 4.94
C TYR A 78 5.32 6.78 5.48
N LYS A 79 4.14 7.37 5.69
CA LYS A 79 4.00 8.77 6.13
C LYS A 79 2.78 9.04 7.02
N CYS A 80 2.07 7.99 7.45
CA CYS A 80 0.85 8.18 8.22
C CYS A 80 1.14 8.89 9.53
N LYS A 81 0.34 9.92 9.83
CA LYS A 81 0.45 10.71 11.06
C LYS A 81 -0.67 10.39 12.06
N ASP A 82 -1.53 9.43 11.75
CA ASP A 82 -2.65 9.08 12.61
C ASP A 82 -2.16 8.25 13.81
N GLN A 83 -2.18 8.84 14.99
CA GLN A 83 -1.74 8.16 16.21
C GLN A 83 -2.68 7.01 16.60
N THR A 84 -3.93 7.03 16.14
CA THR A 84 -4.91 5.99 16.49
C THR A 84 -4.52 4.62 15.97
N VAL A 85 -3.79 4.54 14.84
CA VAL A 85 -3.30 3.27 14.28
C VAL A 85 -2.07 2.72 15.03
N SER A 86 -1.56 3.44 16.03
CA SER A 86 -0.48 2.95 16.89
C SER A 86 -0.98 2.01 18.00
N ASP A 87 -2.26 2.10 18.36
CA ASP A 87 -2.88 1.19 19.33
C ASP A 87 -3.20 -0.15 18.65
N LYS A 88 -2.50 -1.20 19.07
CA LYS A 88 -2.67 -2.56 18.54
C LYS A 88 -3.72 -3.39 19.28
N LYS A 89 -4.36 -2.81 20.31
CA LYS A 89 -5.39 -3.47 21.12
C LYS A 89 -6.80 -3.15 20.64
N LYS A 90 -6.93 -2.18 19.73
CA LYS A 90 -8.15 -1.86 18.99
C LYS A 90 -8.01 -2.37 17.57
#